data_AF-A0A522GT19-F1
#
_entry.id   AF-A0A522GT19-F1
#
_cell.length_a   1.000
_cell.length_b   1.000
_cell.length_c   1.000
_cell.angle_alpha   90.00
_cell.angle_beta   90.00
_cell.angle_gamma   90.00
#
_symmetry.space_group_name_H-M   'P 1'
#
loop_
_entity.id
_entity.type
_entity.pdbx_description
1 polymer ?
#
loop_
_entity_poly.entity_id
_entity_poly.type
_entity_poly.pdbx_seq_one_letter_code
_entity_poly.pdbx_strand_id
1 'polypeptide(L)'
;MAAMSIDRPMDTAVAVTEVDRAAVNASIAKFSGSNNDYYIRAFRKIYNSTGKLPTTFNAWAAILGPLWAASRGVWGMFWAFLVLETIAWVQIGRGWWGSPGAKFLHRALIQRARAQSFLEQATALHKAGQDPTQLETIASNLGKVADQSMLLAHHAQAGALTILLTGLVLLSCLKLLQGLYANPIYERQYSNWRVCPTKVESGRKIINVLFGLILIAAIAPLTIFKFTTAGPTADVLSNVLTNFPAKQISAALFGHPNVTIFSSSAEWLDARINAAALAWASFFDSITYGINSILIALSTALQGTPWPVVMLTVCITAWRLAGVRVAIFTAAGLSYLALFGYWEISMETIALVGAAALVCVVVGIPLGIWFGKSRRAFSVATPILDLMQTLPAFVYLIPIIAFFGTGNPPGILATIIFGMPPVIRLTALGIQGVSGDVKEAAVAFGASRRRLLMDVEIPLALQSIMTGVNQTILMCLSMVVIVSLIGGGGLGKVILDALQFAAKGQGILGGIAILFCAMILDRIVQGAVLRKKRAN
;
A
#
# COMPACT_ATOMS: atom_id res chain seq x y z
N MET A 1 52.64 68.20 -17.13
CA MET A 1 52.23 68.41 -15.73
C MET A 1 51.23 67.31 -15.38
N ALA A 2 51.56 66.49 -14.38
CA ALA A 2 50.80 65.40 -13.75
C ALA A 2 50.42 64.15 -14.58
N ALA A 3 51.30 63.14 -14.50
CA ALA A 3 50.92 61.73 -14.57
C ALA A 3 50.30 61.31 -13.23
N MET A 4 49.21 60.55 -13.26
CA MET A 4 48.68 59.86 -12.08
C MET A 4 48.27 58.45 -12.49
N SER A 5 49.16 57.51 -12.22
CA SER A 5 48.93 56.07 -12.32
C SER A 5 47.90 55.65 -11.28
N ILE A 6 46.79 55.05 -11.71
CA ILE A 6 45.89 54.31 -10.83
C ILE A 6 46.11 52.83 -11.13
N ASP A 7 46.99 52.23 -10.34
CA ASP A 7 47.00 50.79 -10.11
C ASP A 7 45.62 50.39 -9.55
N ARG A 8 44.92 49.49 -10.22
CA ARG A 8 43.74 48.80 -9.67
C ARG A 8 44.09 47.35 -9.37
N PRO A 9 43.70 46.81 -8.21
CA PRO A 9 44.24 45.55 -7.69
C PRO A 9 43.53 44.35 -8.31
N MET A 10 44.25 43.50 -9.03
CA MET A 10 43.82 42.12 -9.31
C MET A 10 43.83 41.23 -8.04
N ASP A 11 44.40 41.71 -6.92
CA ASP A 11 44.54 40.93 -5.68
C ASP A 11 43.23 40.73 -4.90
N THR A 12 42.20 41.55 -5.12
CA THR A 12 40.99 41.52 -4.29
C THR A 12 40.03 40.38 -4.64
N ALA A 13 39.90 39.99 -5.91
CA ALA A 13 39.02 38.90 -6.32
C ALA A 13 39.56 37.52 -5.91
N VAL A 14 40.88 37.33 -5.99
CA VAL A 14 41.56 36.11 -5.52
C VAL A 14 41.41 35.98 -4.00
N ALA A 15 41.65 37.07 -3.25
CA ALA A 15 41.48 37.09 -1.81
C ALA A 15 40.04 36.75 -1.36
N VAL A 16 38.99 37.27 -2.02
CA VAL A 16 37.59 36.95 -1.67
C VAL A 16 37.25 35.48 -1.93
N THR A 17 37.72 34.89 -3.05
CA THR A 17 37.52 33.47 -3.32
C THR A 17 38.32 32.53 -2.41
N GLU A 18 39.49 32.96 -1.92
CA GLU A 18 40.28 32.21 -0.95
C GLU A 18 39.70 32.28 0.47
N VAL A 19 39.19 33.44 0.88
CA VAL A 19 38.53 33.64 2.17
C VAL A 19 37.24 32.80 2.27
N ASP A 20 36.45 32.70 1.20
CA ASP A 20 35.27 31.84 1.15
C ASP A 20 35.63 30.34 1.21
N ARG A 21 36.73 29.93 0.53
CA ARG A 21 37.22 28.54 0.58
C ARG A 21 37.73 28.14 1.96
N ALA A 22 38.45 29.04 2.64
CA ALA A 22 38.93 28.79 4.00
C ALA A 22 37.76 28.60 4.98
N ALA A 23 36.73 29.45 4.87
CA ALA A 23 35.52 29.35 5.68
C ALA A 23 34.75 28.04 5.45
N VAL A 24 34.60 27.62 4.18
CA VAL A 24 33.96 26.34 3.84
C VAL A 24 34.77 25.16 4.37
N ASN A 25 36.10 25.16 4.21
CA ASN A 25 36.95 24.07 4.72
C ASN A 25 36.86 23.97 6.26
N ALA A 26 36.85 25.10 6.97
CA ALA A 26 36.66 25.13 8.42
C ALA A 26 35.27 24.61 8.83
N SER A 27 34.23 24.97 8.07
CA SER A 27 32.86 24.46 8.28
C SER A 27 32.78 22.94 8.10
N ILE A 28 33.41 22.40 7.04
CA ILE A 28 33.47 20.95 6.81
C ILE A 28 34.23 20.27 7.94
N ALA A 29 35.38 20.80 8.37
CA ALA A 29 36.15 20.25 9.48
C ALA A 29 35.34 20.19 10.79
N LYS A 30 34.60 21.27 11.09
CA LYS A 30 33.70 21.33 12.24
C LYS A 30 32.59 20.28 12.16
N PHE A 31 32.03 20.06 10.97
CA PHE A 31 31.00 19.06 10.76
C PHE A 31 31.56 17.63 10.81
N SER A 32 32.66 17.32 10.14
CA SER A 32 33.20 15.96 10.06
C SER A 32 33.85 15.51 11.36
N GLY A 33 34.39 16.44 12.15
CA GLY A 33 35.06 16.21 13.43
C GLY A 33 36.39 15.47 13.31
N SER A 34 36.34 14.21 12.86
CA SER A 34 37.50 13.34 12.60
C SER A 34 37.71 13.10 11.11
N ASN A 35 38.98 12.93 10.70
CA ASN A 35 39.43 12.77 9.31
C ASN A 35 39.05 13.97 8.42
N ASN A 36 39.24 15.19 8.93
CA ASN A 36 38.79 16.42 8.30
C ASN A 36 39.40 16.61 6.91
N ASP A 37 40.70 16.37 6.74
CA ASP A 37 41.40 16.51 5.46
C ASP A 37 40.81 15.60 4.37
N TYR A 38 40.35 14.40 4.74
CA TYR A 38 39.70 13.50 3.82
C TYR A 38 38.36 14.07 3.33
N TYR A 39 37.49 14.49 4.25
CA TYR A 39 36.16 14.99 3.88
C TYR A 39 36.20 16.34 3.17
N ILE A 40 37.16 17.20 3.52
CA ILE A 40 37.41 18.44 2.77
C ILE A 40 37.74 18.12 1.30
N ARG A 41 38.65 17.17 1.04
CA ARG A 41 38.98 16.74 -0.33
C ARG A 41 37.81 16.05 -1.02
N ALA A 42 37.10 15.17 -0.32
CA ALA A 42 35.98 14.42 -0.86
C ALA A 42 34.80 15.32 -1.24
N PHE A 43 34.37 16.23 -0.35
CA PHE A 43 33.27 17.15 -0.61
C PHE A 43 33.63 18.14 -1.71
N ARG A 44 34.89 18.63 -1.74
CA ARG A 44 35.36 19.45 -2.87
C ARG A 44 35.25 18.73 -4.20
N LYS A 45 35.62 17.45 -4.25
CA LYS A 45 35.48 16.63 -5.46
C LYS A 45 34.01 16.44 -5.86
N ILE A 46 33.09 16.39 -4.89
CA ILE A 46 31.64 16.33 -5.14
C ILE A 46 31.14 17.66 -5.71
N TYR A 47 31.47 18.79 -5.11
CA TYR A 47 31.04 20.11 -5.58
C TYR A 47 31.60 20.46 -6.96
N ASN A 48 32.84 20.04 -7.26
CA ASN A 48 33.48 20.29 -8.55
C ASN A 48 33.05 19.28 -9.65
N SER A 49 32.27 18.26 -9.31
CA SER A 49 31.83 17.24 -10.27
C SER A 49 30.64 17.74 -11.08
N THR A 50 30.82 17.88 -12.40
CA THR A 50 29.75 18.18 -13.38
C THR A 50 29.00 16.93 -13.86
N GLY A 51 29.47 15.72 -13.51
CA GLY A 51 28.83 14.45 -13.86
C GLY A 51 27.76 14.00 -12.84
N LYS A 52 26.85 13.10 -13.27
CA LYS A 52 25.75 12.57 -12.44
C LYS A 52 26.22 11.80 -11.18
N LEU A 53 27.46 11.31 -11.15
CA LEU A 53 28.04 10.58 -10.01
C LEU A 53 29.46 11.07 -9.74
N PRO A 54 29.74 11.65 -8.55
CA PRO A 54 31.09 12.07 -8.20
C PRO A 54 31.97 10.84 -7.91
N THR A 55 33.19 10.83 -8.46
CA THR A 55 34.15 9.71 -8.30
C THR A 55 34.85 9.75 -6.94
N THR A 56 34.10 9.73 -5.85
CA THR A 56 34.66 9.62 -4.49
C THR A 56 34.47 8.21 -3.94
N PHE A 57 35.49 7.66 -3.30
CA PHE A 57 35.42 6.35 -2.65
C PHE A 57 35.87 6.43 -1.19
N ASN A 58 35.06 5.88 -0.30
CA ASN A 58 35.31 5.81 1.14
C ASN A 58 35.62 4.38 1.58
N ALA A 59 36.91 4.07 1.76
CA ALA A 59 37.36 2.74 2.16
C ALA A 59 36.81 2.33 3.53
N TRP A 60 36.69 3.27 4.48
CA TRP A 60 36.16 2.96 5.81
C TRP A 60 34.67 2.63 5.79
N ALA A 61 33.90 3.31 4.94
CA ALA A 61 32.51 2.98 4.72
C ALA A 61 32.35 1.63 4.02
N ALA A 62 33.23 1.31 3.06
CA ALA A 62 33.25 -0.01 2.44
C ALA A 62 33.57 -1.12 3.45
N ILE A 63 34.56 -0.95 4.32
CA ILE A 63 34.97 -2.01 5.26
C ILE A 63 33.94 -2.18 6.38
N LEU A 64 33.65 -1.10 7.10
CA LEU A 64 32.81 -1.13 8.30
C LEU A 64 31.31 -1.11 7.97
N GLY A 65 30.94 -0.76 6.75
CA GLY A 65 29.58 -0.81 6.23
C GLY A 65 28.58 -0.05 7.12
N PRO A 66 27.53 -0.72 7.65
CA PRO A 66 26.55 -0.09 8.52
C PRO A 66 27.19 0.58 9.73
N LEU A 67 28.23 0.00 10.32
CA LEU A 67 28.85 0.56 11.52
C LEU A 67 29.48 1.93 11.26
N TRP A 68 30.05 2.15 10.08
CA TRP A 68 30.52 3.49 9.67
C TRP A 68 29.35 4.47 9.58
N ALA A 69 28.25 4.07 8.96
CA ALA A 69 27.05 4.90 8.81
C ALA A 69 26.45 5.28 10.17
N ALA A 70 26.32 4.32 11.09
CA ALA A 70 25.88 4.55 12.47
C ALA A 70 26.81 5.55 13.18
N SER A 71 28.14 5.34 13.08
CA SER A 71 29.12 6.21 13.74
C SER A 71 28.98 7.69 13.36
N ARG A 72 28.46 7.97 12.16
CA ARG A 72 28.29 9.30 11.56
C ARG A 72 26.84 9.81 11.58
N GLY A 73 25.90 9.06 12.19
CA GLY A 73 24.48 9.42 12.26
C GLY A 73 23.71 9.26 10.94
N VAL A 74 24.27 8.53 9.97
CA VAL A 74 23.66 8.29 8.66
C VAL A 74 22.72 7.08 8.74
N TRP A 75 21.65 7.18 9.53
CA TRP A 75 20.78 6.05 9.87
C TRP A 75 20.07 5.40 8.67
N GLY A 76 19.73 6.17 7.64
CA GLY A 76 19.14 5.62 6.41
C GLY A 76 20.07 4.63 5.69
N MET A 77 21.37 4.95 5.62
CA MET A 77 22.39 4.08 5.05
C MET A 77 22.66 2.87 5.96
N PHE A 78 22.68 3.07 7.28
CA PHE A 78 22.81 1.99 8.26
C PHE A 78 21.75 0.91 8.04
N TRP A 79 20.46 1.28 8.02
CA TRP A 79 19.37 0.30 7.90
C TRP A 79 19.35 -0.40 6.54
N ALA A 80 19.51 0.36 5.45
CA ALA A 80 19.50 -0.20 4.10
C ALA A 80 20.60 -1.26 3.95
N PHE A 81 21.84 -0.95 4.36
CA PHE A 81 22.94 -1.88 4.21
C PHE A 81 22.99 -2.96 5.28
N LEU A 82 22.45 -2.74 6.48
CA LEU A 82 22.33 -3.81 7.49
C LEU A 82 21.49 -4.96 6.93
N VAL A 83 20.33 -4.64 6.33
CA VAL A 83 19.45 -5.64 5.72
C VAL A 83 20.16 -6.34 4.55
N LEU A 84 20.74 -5.58 3.64
CA LEU A 84 21.40 -6.13 2.45
C LEU A 84 22.62 -7.00 2.78
N GLU A 85 23.49 -6.55 3.70
CA GLU A 85 24.63 -7.35 4.14
C GLU A 85 24.18 -8.59 4.90
N THR A 86 23.12 -8.51 5.72
CA THR A 86 22.58 -9.69 6.40
C THR A 86 22.11 -10.74 5.40
N ILE A 87 21.48 -10.34 4.28
CA ILE A 87 21.09 -11.26 3.19
C ILE A 87 22.33 -11.93 2.58
N ALA A 88 23.40 -11.16 2.32
CA ALA A 88 24.64 -11.72 1.78
C ALA A 88 25.29 -12.71 2.76
N TRP A 89 25.35 -12.37 4.05
CA TRP A 89 25.85 -13.25 5.10
C TRP A 89 25.00 -14.51 5.29
N VAL A 90 23.68 -14.42 5.13
CA VAL A 90 22.79 -15.60 5.13
C VAL A 90 23.17 -16.55 4.00
N GLN A 91 23.44 -16.06 2.79
CA GLN A 91 23.83 -16.90 1.66
C GLN A 91 25.19 -17.54 1.87
N ILE A 92 26.17 -16.76 2.36
CA ILE A 92 27.48 -17.28 2.76
C ILE A 92 27.31 -18.38 3.79
N GLY A 93 26.48 -18.16 4.81
CA GLY A 93 26.25 -19.14 5.85
C GLY A 93 25.56 -20.40 5.37
N ARG A 94 24.58 -20.27 4.49
CA ARG A 94 23.87 -21.42 3.90
C ARG A 94 24.78 -22.29 3.05
N GLY A 95 25.77 -21.69 2.38
CA GLY A 95 26.74 -22.41 1.55
C GLY A 95 27.96 -22.92 2.31
N TRP A 96 28.42 -22.23 3.37
CA TRP A 96 29.65 -22.58 4.10
C TRP A 96 29.42 -23.60 5.22
N TRP A 97 28.39 -23.40 6.08
CA TRP A 97 28.09 -24.30 7.20
C TRP A 97 26.64 -24.78 7.25
N GLY A 98 25.78 -24.25 6.38
CA GLY A 98 24.40 -24.69 6.25
C GLY A 98 24.28 -26.00 5.47
N SER A 99 23.11 -26.62 5.60
CA SER A 99 22.75 -27.86 4.90
C SER A 99 21.50 -27.63 4.04
N PRO A 100 21.62 -27.02 2.84
CA PRO A 100 20.49 -26.66 1.99
C PRO A 100 19.56 -27.85 1.66
N GLY A 101 20.09 -29.07 1.61
CA GLY A 101 19.34 -30.31 1.34
C GLY A 101 18.71 -30.99 2.57
N ALA A 102 19.02 -30.57 3.79
CA ALA A 102 18.67 -31.33 5.00
C ALA A 102 17.16 -31.52 5.20
N LYS A 103 16.33 -30.53 4.85
CA LYS A 103 14.86 -30.66 4.93
C LYS A 103 14.32 -31.73 3.97
N PHE A 104 14.88 -31.79 2.77
CA PHE A 104 14.48 -32.79 1.76
C PHE A 104 14.98 -34.18 2.15
N LEU A 105 16.20 -34.28 2.66
CA LEU A 105 16.77 -35.52 3.16
C LEU A 105 15.94 -36.08 4.33
N HIS A 106 15.59 -35.24 5.30
CA HIS A 106 14.76 -35.66 6.43
C HIS A 106 13.38 -36.15 5.99
N ARG A 107 12.73 -35.45 5.04
CA ARG A 107 11.46 -35.90 4.46
C ARG A 107 11.61 -37.24 3.74
N ALA A 108 12.67 -37.42 2.96
CA ALA A 108 12.95 -38.67 2.27
C ALA A 108 13.12 -39.83 3.25
N LEU A 109 13.88 -39.64 4.34
CA LEU A 109 14.09 -40.65 5.38
C LEU A 109 12.77 -41.06 6.06
N ILE A 110 11.92 -40.09 6.44
CA ILE A 110 10.61 -40.39 7.04
C ILE A 110 9.71 -41.16 6.07
N GLN A 111 9.67 -40.75 4.81
CA GLN A 111 8.85 -41.41 3.79
C GLN A 111 9.36 -42.83 3.50
N ARG A 112 10.68 -43.03 3.47
CA ARG A 112 11.31 -44.34 3.28
C ARG A 112 11.02 -45.28 4.46
N ALA A 113 11.14 -44.80 5.69
CA ALA A 113 10.81 -45.56 6.88
C ALA A 113 9.32 -45.98 6.91
N ARG A 114 8.41 -45.06 6.54
CA ARG A 114 6.98 -45.37 6.40
C ARG A 114 6.73 -46.41 5.31
N ALA A 115 7.36 -46.28 4.14
CA ALA A 115 7.24 -47.26 3.06
C ALA A 115 7.70 -48.66 3.50
N GLN A 116 8.81 -48.75 4.25
CA GLN A 116 9.29 -50.01 4.81
C GLN A 116 8.29 -50.62 5.80
N SER A 117 7.70 -49.80 6.69
CA SER A 117 6.68 -50.31 7.63
C SER A 117 5.45 -50.89 6.93
N PHE A 118 5.05 -50.32 5.78
CA PHE A 118 3.96 -50.86 4.97
C PHE A 118 4.35 -52.16 4.24
N LEU A 119 5.61 -52.28 3.78
CA LEU A 119 6.11 -53.52 3.20
C LEU A 119 6.16 -54.65 4.23
N GLU A 120 6.60 -54.36 5.46
CA GLU A 120 6.60 -55.35 6.54
C GLU A 120 5.18 -55.85 6.85
N GLN A 121 4.20 -54.94 6.95
CA GLN A 121 2.79 -55.30 7.11
C GLN A 121 2.26 -56.12 5.92
N ALA A 122 2.61 -55.74 4.69
CA ALA A 122 2.27 -56.48 3.48
C ALA A 122 2.82 -57.92 3.52
N THR A 123 4.08 -58.10 3.92
CA THR A 123 4.66 -59.45 4.07
C THR A 123 3.98 -60.28 5.16
N ALA A 124 3.51 -59.65 6.23
CA ALA A 124 2.74 -60.32 7.27
C ALA A 124 1.35 -60.75 6.78
N LEU A 125 0.65 -59.91 6.00
CA LEU A 125 -0.61 -60.26 5.35
C LEU A 125 -0.44 -61.41 4.36
N HIS A 126 0.64 -61.37 3.58
CA HIS A 126 0.98 -62.43 2.64
C HIS A 126 1.21 -63.77 3.36
N LYS A 127 1.92 -63.77 4.49
CA LYS A 127 2.10 -64.96 5.34
C LYS A 127 0.79 -65.45 5.98
N ALA A 128 -0.18 -64.56 6.19
CA ALA A 128 -1.50 -64.89 6.71
C ALA A 128 -2.51 -65.31 5.61
N GLY A 129 -2.09 -65.38 4.34
CA GLY A 129 -2.95 -65.75 3.22
C GLY A 129 -3.94 -64.66 2.79
N GLN A 130 -3.72 -63.41 3.20
CA GLN A 130 -4.53 -62.25 2.82
C GLN A 130 -3.89 -61.46 1.67
N ASP A 131 -4.69 -60.68 0.92
CA ASP A 131 -4.22 -59.88 -0.21
C ASP A 131 -3.39 -58.65 0.25
N PRO A 132 -2.09 -58.56 -0.08
CA PRO A 132 -1.20 -57.46 0.34
C PRO A 132 -1.16 -56.27 -0.64
N THR A 133 -1.81 -56.37 -1.80
CA THR A 133 -1.60 -55.46 -2.96
C THR A 133 -1.80 -53.97 -2.65
N GLN A 134 -2.77 -53.62 -1.80
CA GLN A 134 -3.00 -52.23 -1.40
C GLN A 134 -1.82 -51.63 -0.63
N LEU A 135 -1.26 -52.39 0.33
CA LEU A 135 -0.12 -51.93 1.13
C LEU A 135 1.16 -51.83 0.29
N GLU A 136 1.36 -52.77 -0.63
CA GLU A 136 2.47 -52.73 -1.59
C GLU A 136 2.39 -51.51 -2.51
N THR A 137 1.19 -51.17 -2.97
CA THR A 137 0.95 -49.98 -3.80
C THR A 137 1.24 -48.68 -3.03
N ILE A 138 0.79 -48.58 -1.78
CA ILE A 138 1.08 -47.44 -0.89
C ILE A 138 2.58 -47.33 -0.66
N ALA A 139 3.26 -48.43 -0.35
CA ALA A 139 4.70 -48.46 -0.13
C ALA A 139 5.48 -48.04 -1.39
N SER A 140 5.09 -48.52 -2.57
CA SER A 140 5.70 -48.16 -3.85
C SER A 140 5.55 -46.66 -4.15
N ASN A 141 4.36 -46.10 -3.94
CA ASN A 141 4.12 -44.67 -4.13
C ASN A 141 4.93 -43.82 -3.14
N LEU A 142 4.98 -44.21 -1.86
CA LEU A 142 5.80 -43.53 -0.86
C LEU A 142 7.31 -43.64 -1.16
N GLY A 143 7.75 -44.78 -1.68
CA GLY A 143 9.13 -45.00 -2.13
C GLY A 143 9.51 -44.05 -3.26
N LYS A 144 8.66 -43.90 -4.29
CA LYS A 144 8.86 -42.94 -5.39
C LYS A 144 8.97 -41.50 -4.89
N VAL A 145 8.11 -41.10 -3.94
CA VAL A 145 8.15 -39.74 -3.35
C VAL A 145 9.41 -39.54 -2.50
N ALA A 146 9.86 -40.58 -1.78
CA ALA A 146 11.10 -40.55 -1.01
C ALA A 146 12.32 -40.37 -1.93
N ASP A 147 12.36 -41.10 -3.05
CA ASP A 147 13.45 -41.04 -4.02
C ASP A 147 13.50 -39.67 -4.71
N GLN A 148 12.34 -39.12 -5.09
CA GLN A 148 12.25 -37.75 -5.61
C GLN A 148 12.73 -36.72 -4.57
N SER A 149 12.35 -36.88 -3.31
CA SER A 149 12.81 -36.00 -2.22
C SER A 149 14.33 -36.13 -2.01
N MET A 150 14.89 -37.32 -2.17
CA MET A 150 16.34 -37.55 -2.04
C MET A 150 17.13 -36.93 -3.18
N LEU A 151 16.63 -37.02 -4.43
CA LEU A 151 17.21 -36.33 -5.58
C LEU A 151 17.25 -34.80 -5.36
N LEU A 152 16.14 -34.23 -4.87
CA LEU A 152 16.09 -32.81 -4.51
C LEU A 152 17.08 -32.45 -3.40
N ALA A 153 17.29 -33.33 -2.41
CA ALA A 153 18.27 -33.12 -1.36
C ALA A 153 19.71 -33.05 -1.93
N HIS A 154 20.06 -33.98 -2.83
CA HIS A 154 21.36 -33.99 -3.50
C HIS A 154 21.56 -32.78 -4.40
N HIS A 155 20.57 -32.39 -5.20
CA HIS A 155 20.65 -31.18 -6.02
C HIS A 155 20.80 -29.90 -5.18
N ALA A 156 20.04 -29.79 -4.09
CA ALA A 156 20.15 -28.66 -3.17
C ALA A 156 21.53 -28.60 -2.50
N GLN A 157 22.09 -29.76 -2.13
CA GLN A 157 23.41 -29.84 -1.52
C GLN A 157 24.53 -29.53 -2.54
N ALA A 158 24.41 -30.01 -3.77
CA ALA A 158 25.35 -29.70 -4.86
C ALA A 158 25.36 -28.19 -5.18
N GLY A 159 24.21 -27.51 -5.02
CA GLY A 159 24.10 -26.07 -5.15
C GLY A 159 24.77 -25.25 -4.04
N ALA A 160 25.26 -25.84 -2.95
CA ALA A 160 25.81 -25.10 -1.81
C ALA A 160 26.96 -24.16 -2.19
N LEU A 161 27.87 -24.61 -3.06
CA LEU A 161 28.98 -23.78 -3.55
C LEU A 161 28.49 -22.55 -4.33
N THR A 162 27.46 -22.73 -5.16
CA THR A 162 26.86 -21.61 -5.91
C THR A 162 26.19 -20.59 -4.98
N ILE A 163 25.54 -21.05 -3.91
CA ILE A 163 24.95 -20.19 -2.88
C ILE A 163 26.03 -19.40 -2.14
N LEU A 164 27.15 -20.04 -1.80
CA LEU A 164 28.30 -19.36 -1.18
C LEU A 164 28.88 -18.28 -2.10
N LEU A 165 29.18 -18.63 -3.36
CA LEU A 165 29.79 -17.70 -4.32
C LEU A 165 28.88 -16.51 -4.63
N THR A 166 27.58 -16.74 -4.81
CA THR A 166 26.60 -15.65 -4.99
C THR A 166 26.54 -14.74 -3.76
N GLY A 167 26.61 -15.30 -2.55
CA GLY A 167 26.69 -14.54 -1.31
C GLY A 167 27.96 -13.67 -1.22
N LEU A 168 29.13 -14.22 -1.56
CA LEU A 168 30.39 -13.48 -1.57
C LEU A 168 30.39 -12.36 -2.61
N VAL A 169 29.96 -12.64 -3.84
CA VAL A 169 29.84 -11.62 -4.90
C VAL A 169 28.89 -10.50 -4.47
N LEU A 170 27.73 -10.86 -3.92
CA LEU A 170 26.77 -9.88 -3.40
C LEU A 170 27.40 -9.03 -2.30
N LEU A 171 28.09 -9.63 -1.33
CA LEU A 171 28.76 -8.90 -0.25
C LEU A 171 29.82 -7.93 -0.82
N SER A 172 30.68 -8.39 -1.72
CA SER A 172 31.69 -7.55 -2.37
C SER A 172 31.06 -6.38 -3.13
N CYS A 173 30.00 -6.61 -3.91
CA CYS A 173 29.26 -5.54 -4.59
C CYS A 173 28.67 -4.53 -3.60
N LEU A 174 28.07 -4.98 -2.50
CA LEU A 174 27.52 -4.11 -1.47
C LEU A 174 28.60 -3.26 -0.80
N LYS A 175 29.76 -3.85 -0.47
CA LYS A 175 30.91 -3.14 0.10
C LYS A 175 31.43 -2.05 -0.84
N LEU A 176 31.50 -2.34 -2.14
CA LEU A 176 31.85 -1.34 -3.17
C LEU A 176 30.82 -0.20 -3.25
N LEU A 177 29.53 -0.54 -3.27
CA LEU A 177 28.44 0.45 -3.29
C LEU A 177 28.48 1.36 -2.04
N GLN A 178 28.74 0.80 -0.86
CA GLN A 178 28.90 1.59 0.36
C GLN A 178 30.04 2.58 0.25
N GLY A 179 31.20 2.15 -0.25
CA GLY A 179 32.33 3.04 -0.45
C GLY A 179 32.04 4.18 -1.42
N LEU A 180 31.31 3.91 -2.51
CA LEU A 180 30.96 4.90 -3.52
C LEU A 180 29.89 5.91 -3.02
N TYR A 181 28.85 5.44 -2.34
CA TYR A 181 27.72 6.28 -1.93
C TYR A 181 27.89 6.96 -0.57
N ALA A 182 28.84 6.52 0.25
CA ALA A 182 29.09 7.08 1.58
C ALA A 182 29.31 8.60 1.58
N ASN A 183 30.21 9.10 0.74
CA ASN A 183 30.55 10.53 0.74
C ASN A 183 29.41 11.40 0.18
N PRO A 184 28.74 11.05 -0.94
CA PRO A 184 27.55 11.78 -1.40
C PRO A 184 26.45 11.88 -0.35
N ILE A 185 26.18 10.78 0.38
CA ILE A 185 25.14 10.80 1.43
C ILE A 185 25.57 11.67 2.60
N TYR A 186 26.84 11.59 3.02
CA TYR A 186 27.35 12.39 4.12
C TYR A 186 27.47 13.88 3.77
N GLU A 187 27.72 14.21 2.50
CA GLU A 187 27.66 15.58 1.99
C GLU A 187 26.24 16.14 2.05
N ARG A 188 25.21 15.37 1.65
CA ARG A 188 23.81 15.81 1.80
C ARG A 188 23.46 16.09 3.26
N GLN A 189 23.96 15.27 4.18
CA GLN A 189 23.80 15.51 5.61
C GLN A 189 24.52 16.79 6.05
N TYR A 190 25.71 17.07 5.55
CA TYR A 190 26.41 18.34 5.78
C TYR A 190 25.61 19.54 5.27
N SER A 191 25.06 19.46 4.06
CA SER A 191 24.22 20.51 3.47
C SER A 191 22.96 20.77 4.31
N ASN A 192 22.29 19.72 4.81
CA ASN A 192 21.17 19.87 5.74
C ASN A 192 21.60 20.44 7.10
N TRP A 193 22.77 20.03 7.60
CA TRP A 193 23.34 20.54 8.85
C TRP A 193 23.66 22.04 8.76
N ARG A 194 24.10 22.54 7.61
CA ARG A 194 24.30 23.99 7.39
C ARG A 194 23.02 24.81 7.50
N VAL A 195 21.87 24.24 7.09
CA VAL A 195 20.56 24.90 7.16
C VAL A 195 19.98 24.82 8.57
N CYS A 196 20.11 23.67 9.24
CA CYS A 196 19.56 23.43 10.58
C CYS A 196 20.55 22.66 11.48
N PRO A 197 21.57 23.34 12.06
CA PRO A 197 22.63 22.67 12.82
C PRO A 197 22.15 21.94 14.08
N THR A 198 21.04 22.39 14.67
CA THR A 198 20.47 21.83 15.90
C THR A 198 19.70 20.53 15.69
N LYS A 199 19.26 20.25 14.45
CA LYS A 199 18.43 19.08 14.13
C LYS A 199 19.20 17.94 13.47
N VAL A 200 20.40 18.21 12.98
CA VAL A 200 21.19 17.23 12.21
C VAL A 200 22.44 16.86 13.00
N GLU A 201 22.74 15.57 13.08
CA GLU A 201 23.94 15.12 13.76
C GLU A 201 25.20 15.45 12.94
N SER A 202 26.29 15.80 13.63
CA SER A 202 27.61 16.03 13.05
C SER A 202 28.67 15.20 13.78
N GLY A 203 29.80 14.97 13.11
CA GLY A 203 30.96 14.28 13.66
C GLY A 203 30.81 12.77 13.79
N ARG A 204 31.69 12.16 14.59
CA ARG A 204 31.52 10.79 15.10
C ARG A 204 31.01 10.83 16.52
N LYS A 205 29.95 10.09 16.81
CA LYS A 205 29.42 9.93 18.17
C LYS A 205 29.61 8.49 18.64
N ILE A 206 30.26 8.30 19.79
CA ILE A 206 30.53 6.96 20.33
C ILE A 206 29.23 6.23 20.71
N ILE A 207 28.23 6.98 21.19
CA ILE A 207 26.92 6.43 21.53
C ILE A 207 26.24 5.78 20.31
N ASN A 208 26.35 6.39 19.12
CA ASN A 208 25.80 5.82 17.89
C ASN A 208 26.58 4.58 17.43
N VAL A 209 27.88 4.51 17.68
CA VAL A 209 28.69 3.31 17.42
C VAL A 209 28.20 2.15 18.30
N LEU A 210 28.01 2.40 19.59
CA LEU A 210 27.51 1.41 20.54
C LEU A 210 26.10 0.93 20.15
N PHE A 211 25.18 1.85 19.85
CA PHE A 211 23.84 1.50 19.36
C PHE A 211 23.91 0.69 18.05
N GLY A 212 24.73 1.11 17.09
CA GLY A 212 24.94 0.38 15.85
C GLY A 212 25.45 -1.04 16.06
N LEU A 213 26.42 -1.23 16.97
CA LEU A 213 26.94 -2.54 17.33
C LEU A 213 25.87 -3.42 17.99
N ILE A 214 25.11 -2.88 18.94
CA ILE A 214 24.01 -3.59 19.61
C ILE A 214 22.98 -4.05 18.58
N LEU A 215 22.59 -3.18 17.65
CA LEU A 215 21.63 -3.51 16.60
C LEU A 215 22.16 -4.57 15.63
N ILE A 216 23.43 -4.46 15.20
CA ILE A 216 24.07 -5.48 14.36
C ILE A 216 24.11 -6.82 15.10
N ALA A 217 24.51 -6.84 16.37
CA ALA A 217 24.61 -8.04 17.20
C ALA A 217 23.24 -8.66 17.50
N ALA A 218 22.18 -7.86 17.62
CA ALA A 218 20.82 -8.34 17.82
C ALA A 218 20.21 -8.92 16.53
N ILE A 219 20.47 -8.30 15.38
CA ILE A 219 19.79 -8.63 14.12
C ILE A 219 20.53 -9.69 13.31
N ALA A 220 21.81 -9.47 13.01
CA ALA A 220 22.53 -10.27 12.03
C ALA A 220 22.76 -11.73 12.51
N PRO A 221 23.28 -11.99 13.73
CA PRO A 221 23.48 -13.36 14.21
C PRO A 221 22.20 -14.18 14.27
N LEU A 222 21.10 -13.63 14.81
CA LEU A 222 19.82 -14.33 14.91
C LEU A 222 19.24 -14.67 13.52
N THR A 223 19.35 -13.73 12.58
CA THR A 223 18.89 -13.94 11.20
C THR A 223 19.73 -15.00 10.50
N ILE A 224 21.06 -14.88 10.56
CA ILE A 224 21.98 -15.86 9.98
C ILE A 224 21.74 -17.24 10.60
N PHE A 225 21.63 -17.33 11.93
CA PHE A 225 21.37 -18.58 12.63
C PHE A 225 20.08 -19.25 12.15
N LYS A 226 18.96 -18.51 12.08
CA LYS A 226 17.66 -19.01 11.62
C LYS A 226 17.72 -19.58 10.20
N PHE A 227 18.45 -18.94 9.29
CA PHE A 227 18.48 -19.35 7.87
C PHE A 227 19.55 -20.40 7.55
N THR A 228 20.54 -20.60 8.42
CA THR A 228 21.64 -21.55 8.22
C THR A 228 21.41 -22.89 8.92
N THR A 229 20.72 -22.87 10.07
CA THR A 229 20.37 -24.09 10.80
C THR A 229 19.08 -24.69 10.23
N ALA A 230 19.21 -25.59 9.26
CA ALA A 230 18.09 -26.37 8.73
C ALA A 230 18.32 -27.86 9.05
N GLY A 231 17.63 -28.40 10.06
CA GLY A 231 17.73 -29.81 10.42
C GLY A 231 17.01 -30.11 11.74
N PRO A 232 16.74 -31.39 12.05
CA PRO A 232 16.09 -31.81 13.29
C PRO A 232 16.89 -31.42 14.55
N THR A 233 18.22 -31.33 14.50
CA THR A 233 19.09 -31.01 15.65
C THR A 233 19.05 -29.54 16.12
N ALA A 234 18.17 -28.71 15.55
CA ALA A 234 17.98 -27.32 15.98
C ALA A 234 16.91 -27.22 17.11
N ASP A 235 16.97 -28.14 18.08
CA ASP A 235 15.82 -28.66 18.81
C ASP A 235 15.11 -27.71 19.81
N VAL A 236 15.75 -26.62 20.25
CA VAL A 236 15.12 -25.70 21.23
C VAL A 236 15.24 -24.24 20.80
N LEU A 237 16.46 -23.76 20.52
CA LEU A 237 16.68 -22.36 20.17
C LEU A 237 16.01 -21.99 18.83
N SER A 238 16.04 -22.88 17.84
CA SER A 238 15.33 -22.62 16.58
C SER A 238 13.81 -22.64 16.78
N ASN A 239 13.28 -23.55 17.60
CA ASN A 239 11.85 -23.61 17.91
C ASN A 239 11.36 -22.34 18.61
N VAL A 240 12.10 -21.82 19.59
CA VAL A 240 11.77 -20.56 20.28
C VAL A 240 11.88 -19.34 19.34
N LEU A 241 12.88 -19.32 18.46
CA LEU A 241 13.07 -18.23 17.49
C LEU A 241 12.10 -18.28 16.31
N THR A 242 11.47 -19.43 16.03
CA THR A 242 10.57 -19.60 14.88
C THR A 242 9.10 -19.60 15.26
N ASN A 243 8.74 -20.12 16.44
CA ASN A 243 7.36 -20.24 16.87
C ASN A 243 7.09 -19.28 18.03
N PHE A 244 6.30 -18.24 17.77
CA PHE A 244 5.83 -17.36 18.84
C PHE A 244 4.90 -18.13 19.80
N PRO A 245 5.13 -18.11 21.12
CA PRO A 245 4.41 -18.94 22.10
C PRO A 245 2.98 -18.46 22.40
N ALA A 246 2.18 -18.16 21.37
CA ALA A 246 0.84 -17.60 21.51
C ALA A 246 -0.09 -18.44 22.41
N LYS A 247 -0.03 -19.78 22.29
CA LYS A 247 -0.85 -20.70 23.10
C LYS A 247 -0.43 -20.70 24.57
N GLN A 248 0.88 -20.66 24.85
CA GLN A 248 1.38 -20.64 26.23
C GLN A 248 1.04 -19.32 26.92
N ILE A 249 1.19 -18.20 26.20
CA ILE A 249 0.78 -16.88 26.70
C ILE A 249 -0.74 -16.87 26.96
N SER A 250 -1.54 -17.40 26.03
CA SER A 250 -2.99 -17.44 26.20
C SER A 250 -3.41 -18.34 27.37
N ALA A 251 -2.80 -19.52 27.52
CA ALA A 251 -3.07 -20.43 28.63
C ALA A 251 -2.69 -19.79 29.98
N ALA A 252 -1.59 -19.02 30.03
CA ALA A 252 -1.19 -18.29 31.23
C ALA A 252 -2.16 -17.16 31.59
N LEU A 253 -2.74 -16.47 30.60
CA LEU A 253 -3.69 -15.38 30.82
C LEU A 253 -5.08 -15.88 31.23
N PHE A 254 -5.58 -16.94 30.59
CA PHE A 254 -6.97 -17.39 30.75
C PHE A 254 -7.12 -18.65 31.61
N GLY A 255 -6.02 -19.29 32.04
CA GLY A 255 -6.06 -20.53 32.82
C GLY A 255 -6.59 -21.75 32.07
N HIS A 256 -6.88 -21.64 30.77
CA HIS A 256 -7.46 -22.70 29.96
C HIS A 256 -6.59 -23.00 28.73
N PRO A 257 -6.16 -24.26 28.52
CA PRO A 257 -5.23 -24.61 27.45
C PRO A 257 -5.83 -24.49 26.03
N ASN A 258 -7.16 -24.50 25.91
CA ASN A 258 -7.87 -24.44 24.63
C ASN A 258 -8.39 -23.03 24.29
N VAL A 259 -8.31 -22.07 25.22
CA VAL A 259 -8.76 -20.69 24.99
C VAL A 259 -7.57 -19.85 24.58
N THR A 260 -7.66 -19.25 23.39
CA THR A 260 -6.65 -18.33 22.89
C THR A 260 -7.13 -16.89 23.03
N ILE A 261 -6.19 -15.94 23.08
CA ILE A 261 -6.54 -14.50 22.99
C ILE A 261 -7.40 -14.25 21.74
N PHE A 262 -7.09 -14.92 20.62
CA PHE A 262 -7.85 -14.82 19.39
C PHE A 262 -9.29 -15.30 19.55
N SER A 263 -9.50 -16.55 20.01
CA SER A 263 -10.85 -17.12 20.12
C SER A 263 -11.72 -16.35 21.10
N SER A 264 -11.17 -15.97 22.25
CA SER A 264 -11.88 -15.15 23.25
C SER A 264 -12.26 -13.77 22.69
N SER A 265 -11.33 -13.11 21.98
CA SER A 265 -11.61 -11.79 21.38
C SER A 265 -12.65 -11.88 20.25
N ALA A 266 -12.60 -12.94 19.44
CA ALA A 266 -13.55 -13.17 18.35
C ALA A 266 -14.96 -13.42 18.89
N GLU A 267 -15.12 -14.34 19.85
CA GLU A 267 -16.41 -14.62 20.48
C GLU A 267 -17.00 -13.38 21.18
N TRP A 268 -16.16 -12.61 21.88
CA TRP A 268 -16.59 -11.34 22.47
C TRP A 268 -17.08 -10.36 21.40
N LEU A 269 -16.35 -10.22 20.28
CA LEU A 269 -16.71 -9.30 19.22
C LEU A 269 -18.02 -9.70 18.54
N ASP A 270 -18.17 -10.99 18.21
CA ASP A 270 -19.39 -11.53 17.60
C ASP A 270 -20.61 -11.31 18.51
N ALA A 271 -20.47 -11.58 19.82
CA ALA A 271 -21.53 -11.33 20.79
C ALA A 271 -21.92 -9.84 20.85
N ARG A 272 -20.95 -8.92 20.77
CA ARG A 272 -21.21 -7.48 20.81
C ARG A 272 -21.85 -6.96 19.52
N ILE A 273 -21.40 -7.45 18.36
CA ILE A 273 -21.98 -7.09 17.07
C ILE A 273 -23.43 -7.58 17.00
N ASN A 274 -23.69 -8.84 17.36
CA ASN A 274 -25.04 -9.41 17.35
C ASN A 274 -25.99 -8.69 18.32
N ALA A 275 -25.52 -8.40 19.54
CA ALA A 275 -26.30 -7.65 20.51
C ALA A 275 -26.63 -6.22 20.01
N ALA A 276 -25.66 -5.54 19.38
CA ALA A 276 -25.88 -4.22 18.81
C ALA A 276 -26.84 -4.25 17.61
N ALA A 277 -26.75 -5.26 16.74
CA ALA A 277 -27.63 -5.43 15.59
C ALA A 277 -29.08 -5.63 16.02
N LEU A 278 -29.31 -6.44 17.06
CA LEU A 278 -30.64 -6.65 17.63
C LEU A 278 -31.18 -5.39 18.33
N ALA A 279 -30.34 -4.71 19.12
CA ALA A 279 -30.75 -3.54 19.89
C ALA A 279 -31.16 -2.35 19.01
N TRP A 280 -30.53 -2.19 17.84
CA TRP A 280 -30.75 -1.06 16.92
C TRP A 280 -31.39 -1.48 15.59
N ALA A 281 -32.01 -2.66 15.53
CA ALA A 281 -32.58 -3.23 14.30
C ALA A 281 -33.50 -2.23 13.57
N SER A 282 -34.46 -1.63 14.28
CA SER A 282 -35.40 -0.67 13.69
C SER A 282 -34.71 0.55 13.05
N PHE A 283 -33.60 1.01 13.62
CA PHE A 283 -32.82 2.12 13.04
C PHE A 283 -32.12 1.68 11.75
N PHE A 284 -31.49 0.51 11.74
CA PHE A 284 -30.84 -0.02 10.54
C PHE A 284 -31.83 -0.35 9.43
N ASP A 285 -33.00 -0.90 9.77
CA ASP A 285 -34.09 -1.14 8.83
C ASP A 285 -34.60 0.15 8.20
N SER A 286 -34.68 1.23 8.97
CA SER A 286 -35.08 2.55 8.47
C SER A 286 -34.08 3.12 7.46
N ILE A 287 -32.78 2.94 7.71
CA ILE A 287 -31.72 3.32 6.76
C ILE A 287 -31.82 2.48 5.49
N THR A 288 -31.97 1.15 5.63
CA THR A 288 -32.15 0.22 4.52
C THR A 288 -33.34 0.61 3.67
N TYR A 289 -34.48 0.93 4.30
CA TYR A 289 -35.68 1.38 3.61
C TYR A 289 -35.45 2.69 2.83
N GLY A 290 -34.77 3.67 3.43
CA GLY A 290 -34.45 4.93 2.77
C GLY A 290 -33.56 4.76 1.54
N ILE A 291 -32.49 3.97 1.67
CA ILE A 291 -31.58 3.66 0.55
C ILE A 291 -32.28 2.86 -0.54
N ASN A 292 -33.07 1.86 -0.14
CA ASN A 292 -33.82 1.04 -1.07
C ASN A 292 -34.88 1.87 -1.83
N SER A 293 -35.49 2.87 -1.19
CA SER A 293 -36.42 3.78 -1.85
C SER A 293 -35.76 4.58 -2.97
N ILE A 294 -34.53 5.06 -2.74
CA ILE A 294 -33.73 5.74 -3.78
C ILE A 294 -33.39 4.77 -4.90
N LEU A 295 -32.95 3.56 -4.56
CA LEU A 295 -32.61 2.52 -5.54
C LEU A 295 -33.82 2.16 -6.40
N ILE A 296 -34.98 1.91 -5.80
CA ILE A 296 -36.22 1.58 -6.51
C ILE A 296 -36.63 2.73 -7.42
N ALA A 297 -36.54 3.98 -6.97
CA ALA A 297 -36.86 5.13 -7.80
C ALA A 297 -35.96 5.22 -9.05
N LEU A 298 -34.64 5.04 -8.87
CA LEU A 298 -33.69 5.06 -9.99
C LEU A 298 -33.82 3.85 -10.92
N SER A 299 -33.99 2.65 -10.36
CA SER A 299 -34.22 1.43 -11.12
C SER A 299 -35.51 1.52 -11.93
N THR A 300 -36.60 1.99 -11.32
CA THR A 300 -37.88 2.21 -12.03
C THR A 300 -37.72 3.22 -13.17
N ALA A 301 -36.97 4.31 -12.95
CA ALA A 301 -36.74 5.30 -13.99
C ALA A 301 -35.89 4.76 -15.16
N LEU A 302 -34.85 3.96 -14.87
CA LEU A 302 -33.91 3.48 -15.89
C LEU A 302 -34.36 2.19 -16.59
N GLN A 303 -34.99 1.26 -15.88
CA GLN A 303 -35.44 -0.04 -16.40
C GLN A 303 -36.92 -0.04 -16.75
N GLY A 304 -37.75 0.71 -16.00
CA GLY A 304 -39.19 0.82 -16.30
C GLY A 304 -39.49 1.69 -17.53
N THR A 305 -38.54 2.53 -17.93
CA THR A 305 -38.65 3.34 -19.16
C THR A 305 -38.12 2.56 -20.36
N PRO A 306 -38.81 2.57 -21.52
CA PRO A 306 -38.33 1.90 -22.73
C PRO A 306 -36.90 2.30 -23.11
N TRP A 307 -36.06 1.32 -23.43
CA TRP A 307 -34.63 1.51 -23.71
C TRP A 307 -34.30 2.62 -24.73
N PRO A 308 -35.07 2.85 -25.82
CA PRO A 308 -34.73 3.92 -26.77
C PRO A 308 -34.83 5.31 -26.14
N VAL A 309 -35.79 5.50 -25.24
CA VAL A 309 -36.02 6.77 -24.55
C VAL A 309 -34.87 7.06 -23.59
N VAL A 310 -34.44 6.05 -22.82
CA VAL A 310 -33.31 6.16 -21.90
C VAL A 310 -32.02 6.45 -22.67
N MET A 311 -31.76 5.69 -23.74
CA MET A 311 -30.57 5.88 -24.58
C MET A 311 -30.51 7.28 -25.18
N LEU A 312 -31.62 7.75 -25.77
CA LEU A 312 -31.73 9.09 -26.33
C LEU A 312 -31.49 10.17 -25.26
N THR A 313 -32.12 10.04 -24.10
CA THR A 313 -31.98 10.98 -22.98
C THR A 313 -30.54 11.08 -22.50
N VAL A 314 -29.85 9.96 -22.33
CA VAL A 314 -28.45 9.93 -21.90
C VAL A 314 -27.54 10.55 -22.98
N CYS A 315 -27.77 10.26 -24.26
CA CYS A 315 -27.01 10.84 -25.37
C CYS A 315 -27.20 12.36 -25.48
N ILE A 316 -28.43 12.85 -25.35
CA ILE A 316 -28.74 14.30 -25.35
C ILE A 316 -28.08 14.98 -24.14
N THR A 317 -28.14 14.35 -22.97
CA THR A 317 -27.51 14.87 -21.75
C THR A 317 -26.00 14.96 -21.92
N ALA A 318 -25.37 13.91 -22.47
CA ALA A 318 -23.95 13.90 -22.78
C ALA A 318 -23.56 15.00 -23.79
N TRP A 319 -24.38 15.21 -24.83
CA TRP A 319 -24.16 16.28 -25.80
C TRP A 319 -24.26 17.67 -25.15
N ARG A 320 -25.28 17.89 -24.32
CA ARG A 320 -25.52 19.17 -23.64
C ARG A 320 -24.48 19.48 -22.59
N LEU A 321 -23.97 18.51 -21.85
CA LEU A 321 -23.01 18.76 -20.76
C LEU A 321 -21.56 18.71 -21.25
N ALA A 322 -21.22 17.78 -22.13
CA ALA A 322 -19.84 17.45 -22.47
C ALA A 322 -19.50 17.60 -23.97
N GLY A 323 -20.49 17.93 -24.81
CA GLY A 323 -20.30 18.20 -26.24
C GLY A 323 -20.43 16.97 -27.14
N VAL A 324 -20.36 17.21 -28.46
CA VAL A 324 -20.66 16.21 -29.51
C VAL A 324 -19.75 14.97 -29.42
N ARG A 325 -18.45 15.16 -29.14
CA ARG A 325 -17.49 14.04 -29.06
C ARG A 325 -17.86 13.04 -27.96
N VAL A 326 -18.32 13.54 -26.81
CA VAL A 326 -18.75 12.69 -25.69
C VAL A 326 -20.09 12.03 -26.02
N ALA A 327 -21.02 12.75 -26.66
CA ALA A 327 -22.29 12.17 -27.09
C ALA A 327 -22.11 10.98 -28.06
N ILE A 328 -21.21 11.10 -29.04
CA ILE A 328 -20.89 10.00 -29.98
C ILE A 328 -20.31 8.80 -29.22
N PHE A 329 -19.36 9.05 -28.31
CA PHE A 329 -18.78 8.02 -27.47
C PHE A 329 -19.84 7.33 -26.59
N THR A 330 -20.73 8.10 -25.99
CA THR A 330 -21.85 7.61 -25.17
C THR A 330 -22.81 6.77 -26.00
N ALA A 331 -23.19 7.21 -27.20
CA ALA A 331 -24.04 6.45 -28.10
C ALA A 331 -23.39 5.11 -28.49
N ALA A 332 -22.09 5.11 -28.80
CA ALA A 332 -21.35 3.89 -29.12
C ALA A 332 -21.26 2.93 -27.92
N GLY A 333 -20.95 3.44 -26.73
CA GLY A 333 -20.90 2.64 -25.50
C GLY A 333 -22.25 2.05 -25.12
N LEU A 334 -23.33 2.84 -25.18
CA LEU A 334 -24.70 2.34 -24.94
C LEU A 334 -25.12 1.31 -25.98
N SER A 335 -24.73 1.49 -27.25
CA SER A 335 -24.97 0.51 -28.31
C SER A 335 -24.25 -0.81 -28.02
N TYR A 336 -23.02 -0.77 -27.51
CA TYR A 336 -22.31 -1.97 -27.06
C TYR A 336 -23.09 -2.70 -25.95
N LEU A 337 -23.57 -1.99 -24.94
CA LEU A 337 -24.36 -2.59 -23.86
C LEU A 337 -25.63 -3.25 -24.40
N ALA A 338 -26.33 -2.61 -25.34
CA ALA A 338 -27.54 -3.14 -25.94
C ALA A 338 -27.27 -4.40 -26.80
N LEU A 339 -26.28 -4.33 -27.70
CA LEU A 339 -25.98 -5.41 -28.65
C LEU A 339 -25.51 -6.70 -27.97
N PHE A 340 -24.78 -6.58 -26.85
CA PHE A 340 -24.27 -7.73 -26.09
C PHE A 340 -25.24 -8.22 -25.01
N GLY A 341 -26.46 -7.67 -24.92
CA GLY A 341 -27.46 -8.09 -23.94
C GLY A 341 -27.17 -7.65 -22.51
N TYR A 342 -26.30 -6.65 -22.33
CA TYR A 342 -25.94 -6.09 -21.03
C TYR A 342 -26.79 -4.87 -20.63
N TRP A 343 -27.86 -4.55 -21.37
CA TRP A 343 -28.65 -3.35 -21.13
C TRP A 343 -29.24 -3.29 -19.72
N GLU A 344 -30.07 -4.26 -19.34
CA GLU A 344 -30.79 -4.27 -18.05
C GLU A 344 -29.84 -4.26 -16.86
N ILE A 345 -28.82 -5.13 -16.91
CA ILE A 345 -27.83 -5.28 -15.84
C ILE A 345 -26.91 -4.05 -15.74
N SER A 346 -26.66 -3.34 -16.84
CA SER A 346 -25.98 -2.04 -16.84
C SER A 346 -26.84 -0.96 -16.20
N MET A 347 -28.14 -0.89 -16.53
CA MET A 347 -29.06 0.07 -15.92
C MET A 347 -29.20 -0.16 -14.41
N GLU A 348 -29.21 -1.43 -13.98
CA GLU A 348 -29.17 -1.79 -12.55
C GLU A 348 -27.90 -1.25 -11.88
N THR A 349 -26.76 -1.44 -12.54
CA THR A 349 -25.46 -0.95 -12.03
C THR A 349 -25.44 0.57 -11.91
N ILE A 350 -25.94 1.28 -12.91
CA ILE A 350 -26.02 2.74 -12.91
C ILE A 350 -26.98 3.21 -11.81
N ALA A 351 -28.08 2.51 -11.55
CA ALA A 351 -29.00 2.82 -10.46
C ALA A 351 -28.33 2.63 -9.08
N LEU A 352 -27.63 1.51 -8.87
CA LEU A 352 -26.89 1.21 -7.62
C LEU A 352 -25.80 2.26 -7.34
N VAL A 353 -24.95 2.53 -8.34
CA VAL A 353 -23.87 3.51 -8.24
C VAL A 353 -24.42 4.93 -8.10
N GLY A 354 -25.48 5.25 -8.83
CA GLY A 354 -26.17 6.53 -8.75
C GLY A 354 -26.79 6.78 -7.38
N ALA A 355 -27.44 5.77 -6.78
CA ALA A 355 -27.97 5.85 -5.43
C ALA A 355 -26.86 6.12 -4.41
N ALA A 356 -25.77 5.35 -4.46
CA ALA A 356 -24.63 5.52 -3.58
C ALA A 356 -24.00 6.92 -3.74
N ALA A 357 -23.73 7.33 -4.98
CA ALA A 357 -23.12 8.63 -5.29
C ALA A 357 -24.02 9.79 -4.84
N LEU A 358 -25.34 9.69 -5.05
CA LEU A 358 -26.29 10.70 -4.60
C LEU A 358 -26.22 10.88 -3.09
N VAL A 359 -26.25 9.79 -2.31
CA VAL A 359 -26.13 9.86 -0.85
C VAL A 359 -24.78 10.44 -0.44
N CYS A 360 -23.67 10.01 -1.07
CA CYS A 360 -22.35 10.57 -0.81
C CYS A 360 -22.28 12.07 -1.06
N VAL A 361 -22.90 12.57 -2.13
CA VAL A 361 -22.90 14.01 -2.47
C VAL A 361 -23.78 14.79 -1.50
N VAL A 362 -25.00 14.31 -1.25
CA VAL A 362 -25.99 14.97 -0.39
C VAL A 362 -25.52 15.05 1.06
N VAL A 363 -24.85 14.00 1.56
CA VAL A 363 -24.34 13.96 2.94
C VAL A 363 -22.91 14.50 3.03
N GLY A 364 -22.06 14.14 2.06
CA GLY A 364 -20.64 14.45 2.09
C GLY A 364 -20.29 15.91 1.82
N ILE A 365 -21.05 16.62 0.97
CA ILE A 365 -20.81 18.06 0.76
C ILE A 365 -21.10 18.86 2.04
N PRO A 366 -22.27 18.73 2.71
CA PRO A 366 -22.52 19.42 3.98
C PRO A 366 -21.49 19.09 5.07
N LEU A 367 -21.13 17.82 5.24
CA LEU A 367 -20.07 17.42 6.19
C LEU A 367 -18.72 18.05 5.82
N GLY A 368 -18.37 18.05 4.54
CA GLY A 368 -17.16 18.69 4.03
C GLY A 368 -17.15 20.19 4.29
N ILE A 369 -18.27 20.90 4.10
CA ILE A 369 -18.39 22.33 4.41
C ILE A 369 -18.21 22.56 5.92
N TRP A 370 -18.83 21.73 6.75
CA TRP A 370 -18.71 21.84 8.20
C TRP A 370 -17.26 21.63 8.67
N PHE A 371 -16.57 20.61 8.13
CA PHE A 371 -15.16 20.38 8.43
C PHE A 371 -14.25 21.47 7.84
N GLY A 372 -14.59 22.04 6.69
CA GLY A 372 -13.89 23.18 6.10
C GLY A 372 -13.94 24.42 6.99
N LYS A 373 -15.03 24.62 7.73
CA LYS A 373 -15.24 25.74 8.66
C LYS A 373 -14.59 25.52 10.04
N SER A 374 -14.38 24.28 10.47
CA SER A 374 -13.89 23.95 11.81
C SER A 374 -12.63 23.08 11.77
N ARG A 375 -11.49 23.68 12.11
CA ARG A 375 -10.21 22.95 12.22
C ARG A 375 -10.30 21.74 13.15
N ARG A 376 -11.00 21.88 14.29
CA ARG A 376 -11.20 20.77 15.24
C ARG A 376 -12.02 19.63 14.63
N ALA A 377 -13.12 19.95 13.96
CA ALA A 377 -13.95 18.93 13.32
C ALA A 377 -13.19 18.21 12.20
N PHE A 378 -12.44 18.95 11.38
CA PHE A 378 -11.59 18.36 10.34
C PHE A 378 -10.50 17.45 10.92
N SER A 379 -9.81 17.87 11.98
CA SER A 379 -8.78 17.06 12.64
C SER A 379 -9.33 15.77 13.25
N VAL A 380 -10.55 15.77 13.79
CA VAL A 380 -11.21 14.57 14.33
C VAL A 380 -11.76 13.66 13.22
N ALA A 381 -12.30 14.25 12.15
CA ALA A 381 -12.86 13.49 11.03
C ALA A 381 -11.77 12.83 10.18
N THR A 382 -10.61 13.47 10.01
CA THR A 382 -9.50 12.98 9.16
C THR A 382 -9.14 11.51 9.42
N PRO A 383 -8.85 11.05 10.66
CA PRO A 383 -8.52 9.65 10.90
C PRO A 383 -9.67 8.68 10.57
N ILE A 384 -10.93 9.10 10.73
CA ILE A 384 -12.10 8.29 10.37
C ILE A 384 -12.19 8.15 8.85
N LEU A 385 -12.03 9.26 8.12
CA LEU A 385 -12.00 9.27 6.66
C LEU A 385 -10.83 8.45 6.10
N ASP A 386 -9.67 8.48 6.77
CA ASP A 386 -8.51 7.65 6.42
C ASP A 386 -8.80 6.17 6.69
N LEU A 387 -9.45 5.82 7.80
CA LEU A 387 -9.89 4.44 8.07
C LEU A 387 -10.84 3.95 6.98
N MET A 388 -11.86 4.76 6.63
CA MET A 388 -12.84 4.51 5.57
C MET A 388 -12.19 4.14 4.22
N GLN A 389 -11.05 4.75 3.90
CA GLN A 389 -10.32 4.49 2.65
C GLN A 389 -9.25 3.38 2.74
N THR A 390 -8.66 3.17 3.93
CA THR A 390 -7.50 2.27 4.07
C THR A 390 -7.85 0.85 4.47
N LEU A 391 -8.99 0.62 5.13
CA LEU A 391 -9.46 -0.74 5.39
C LEU A 391 -9.88 -1.40 4.08
N PRO A 392 -9.46 -2.66 3.82
CA PRO A 392 -9.92 -3.40 2.66
C PRO A 392 -11.44 -3.52 2.65
N ALA A 393 -12.03 -3.35 1.48
CA ALA A 393 -13.48 -3.36 1.29
C ALA A 393 -14.17 -4.58 1.90
N PHE A 394 -13.56 -5.76 1.83
CA PHE A 394 -14.07 -7.01 2.42
C PHE A 394 -14.25 -6.96 3.94
N VAL A 395 -13.39 -6.20 4.64
CA VAL A 395 -13.48 -6.07 6.09
C VAL A 395 -14.74 -5.29 6.47
N TYR A 396 -15.13 -4.29 5.67
CA TYR A 396 -16.38 -3.54 5.87
C TYR A 396 -17.63 -4.39 5.68
N LEU A 397 -17.57 -5.40 4.81
CA LEU A 397 -18.73 -6.23 4.53
C LEU A 397 -19.18 -7.04 5.75
N ILE A 398 -18.26 -7.47 6.61
CA ILE A 398 -18.60 -8.28 7.80
C ILE A 398 -19.61 -7.57 8.71
N PRO A 399 -19.31 -6.39 9.27
CA PRO A 399 -20.29 -5.68 10.10
C PRO A 399 -21.49 -5.22 9.28
N ILE A 400 -21.32 -4.80 8.02
CA ILE A 400 -22.45 -4.37 7.18
C ILE A 400 -23.47 -5.50 7.00
N ILE A 401 -23.01 -6.73 6.77
CA ILE A 401 -23.89 -7.88 6.64
C ILE A 401 -24.57 -8.20 7.98
N ALA A 402 -23.83 -8.09 9.08
CA ALA A 402 -24.39 -8.33 10.41
C ALA A 402 -25.50 -7.32 10.77
N PHE A 403 -25.36 -6.05 10.37
CA PHE A 403 -26.33 -4.99 10.69
C PHE A 403 -27.46 -4.83 9.66
N PHE A 404 -27.19 -5.07 8.37
CA PHE A 404 -28.09 -4.74 7.26
C PHE A 404 -28.48 -5.95 6.41
N GLY A 405 -27.94 -7.13 6.67
CA GLY A 405 -28.20 -8.36 5.91
C GLY A 405 -27.46 -8.42 4.58
N THR A 406 -28.04 -9.09 3.59
CA THR A 406 -27.43 -9.31 2.26
C THR A 406 -28.26 -8.67 1.15
N GLY A 407 -27.66 -8.52 -0.04
CA GLY A 407 -28.33 -7.95 -1.21
C GLY A 407 -27.88 -6.53 -1.56
N ASN A 408 -28.74 -5.82 -2.32
CA ASN A 408 -28.41 -4.52 -2.91
C ASN A 408 -28.21 -3.38 -1.88
N PRO A 409 -29.08 -3.16 -0.87
CA PRO A 409 -28.91 -2.04 0.06
C PRO A 409 -27.61 -2.09 0.89
N PRO A 410 -27.19 -3.24 1.46
CA PRO A 410 -25.88 -3.37 2.12
C PRO A 410 -24.70 -3.07 1.18
N GLY A 411 -24.83 -3.43 -0.11
CA GLY A 411 -23.83 -3.12 -1.13
C GLY A 411 -23.72 -1.63 -1.41
N ILE A 412 -24.86 -0.93 -1.49
CA ILE A 412 -24.89 0.53 -1.60
C ILE A 412 -24.24 1.17 -0.36
N LEU A 413 -24.53 0.68 0.85
CA LEU A 413 -23.92 1.18 2.08
C LEU A 413 -22.40 1.02 2.11
N ALA A 414 -21.89 -0.15 1.71
CA ALA A 414 -20.45 -0.38 1.59
C ALA A 414 -19.82 0.58 0.57
N THR A 415 -20.51 0.79 -0.55
CA THR A 415 -20.12 1.73 -1.60
C THR A 415 -20.12 3.19 -1.11
N ILE A 416 -21.07 3.57 -0.26
CA ILE A 416 -21.14 4.89 0.36
C ILE A 416 -19.96 5.08 1.30
N ILE A 417 -19.66 4.11 2.18
CA ILE A 417 -18.54 4.18 3.13
C ILE A 417 -17.21 4.38 2.37
N PHE A 418 -17.02 3.64 1.28
CA PHE A 418 -15.79 3.75 0.49
C PHE A 418 -15.75 5.02 -0.36
N GLY A 419 -16.89 5.44 -0.92
CA GLY A 419 -16.99 6.57 -1.84
C GLY A 419 -17.13 7.95 -1.20
N MET A 420 -17.58 8.05 0.05
CA MET A 420 -17.84 9.33 0.73
C MET A 420 -16.57 10.15 1.08
N PRO A 421 -15.42 9.57 1.47
CA PRO A 421 -14.29 10.36 1.95
C PRO A 421 -13.70 11.38 0.94
N PRO A 422 -13.56 11.07 -0.37
CA PRO A 422 -13.09 12.04 -1.36
C PRO A 422 -13.94 13.32 -1.42
N VAL A 423 -15.28 13.22 -1.48
CA VAL A 423 -16.15 14.40 -1.54
C VAL A 423 -16.09 15.23 -0.26
N ILE A 424 -16.06 14.59 0.93
CA ILE A 424 -15.91 15.30 2.20
C ILE A 424 -14.57 16.06 2.23
N ARG A 425 -13.46 15.37 1.94
CA ARG A 425 -12.11 15.92 2.08
C ARG A 425 -11.86 17.05 1.09
N LEU A 426 -12.20 16.85 -0.18
CA LEU A 426 -11.99 17.86 -1.22
C LEU A 426 -12.94 19.06 -1.07
N THR A 427 -14.14 18.86 -0.51
CA THR A 427 -15.01 19.98 -0.12
C THR A 427 -14.40 20.78 1.03
N ALA A 428 -13.93 20.11 2.09
CA ALA A 428 -13.32 20.78 3.24
C ALA A 428 -12.06 21.56 2.84
N LEU A 429 -11.18 20.96 2.05
CA LEU A 429 -9.97 21.61 1.53
C LEU A 429 -10.31 22.78 0.59
N GLY A 430 -11.35 22.64 -0.23
CA GLY A 430 -11.82 23.72 -1.10
C GLY A 430 -12.25 24.95 -0.30
N ILE A 431 -13.03 24.77 0.77
CA ILE A 431 -13.50 25.85 1.65
C ILE A 431 -12.34 26.50 2.44
N GLN A 432 -11.38 25.68 2.89
CA GLN A 432 -10.17 26.17 3.57
C GLN A 432 -9.23 26.92 2.64
N GLY A 433 -9.18 26.54 1.36
CA GLY A 433 -8.33 27.16 0.33
C GLY A 433 -8.79 28.55 -0.15
N VAL A 434 -10.00 28.99 0.23
CA VAL A 434 -10.47 30.34 -0.07
C VAL A 434 -9.69 31.37 0.76
N SER A 435 -9.04 32.33 0.09
CA SER A 435 -8.16 33.32 0.71
C SER A 435 -8.84 34.15 1.80
N GLY A 436 -8.07 34.54 2.81
CA GLY A 436 -8.53 35.39 3.91
C GLY A 436 -9.00 36.76 3.41
N ASP A 437 -8.20 37.40 2.57
CA ASP A 437 -8.45 38.75 2.05
C ASP A 437 -9.80 38.86 1.32
N VAL A 438 -10.19 37.85 0.55
CA VAL A 438 -11.49 37.82 -0.15
C VAL A 438 -12.64 37.68 0.84
N LYS A 439 -12.45 36.92 1.92
CA LYS A 439 -13.45 36.78 2.99
C LYS A 439 -13.59 38.08 3.77
N GLU A 440 -12.48 38.73 4.12
CA GLU A 440 -12.46 40.00 4.84
C GLU A 440 -13.11 41.12 4.02
N ALA A 441 -12.80 41.21 2.72
CA ALA A 441 -13.44 42.15 1.81
C ALA A 441 -14.96 41.93 1.74
N ALA A 442 -15.42 40.70 1.57
CA ALA A 442 -16.85 40.39 1.54
C ALA A 442 -17.56 40.77 2.85
N VAL A 443 -16.93 40.53 4.00
CA VAL A 443 -17.45 40.95 5.31
C VAL A 443 -17.49 42.48 5.44
N ALA A 444 -16.48 43.19 4.93
CA ALA A 444 -16.46 44.66 4.93
C ALA A 444 -17.60 45.27 4.10
N PHE A 445 -18.04 44.60 3.03
CA PHE A 445 -19.24 44.96 2.26
C PHE A 445 -20.57 44.48 2.88
N GLY A 446 -20.55 43.99 4.13
CA GLY A 446 -21.77 43.61 4.88
C GLY A 446 -22.27 42.19 4.61
N ALA A 447 -21.45 41.29 4.08
CA ALA A 447 -21.84 39.89 3.91
C ALA A 447 -22.05 39.19 5.26
N SER A 448 -23.27 38.71 5.51
CA SER A 448 -23.55 37.83 6.65
C SER A 448 -22.87 36.47 6.47
N ARG A 449 -22.69 35.69 7.56
CA ARG A 449 -22.03 34.35 7.50
C ARG A 449 -22.63 33.42 6.44
N ARG A 450 -23.96 33.48 6.24
CA ARG A 450 -24.66 32.69 5.22
C ARG A 450 -24.36 33.19 3.81
N ARG A 451 -24.35 34.50 3.58
CA ARG A 451 -23.97 35.12 2.29
C ARG A 451 -22.51 34.87 1.96
N LEU A 452 -21.61 35.02 2.94
CA LEU A 452 -20.19 34.69 2.78
C LEU A 452 -20.00 33.22 2.34
N LEU A 453 -20.75 32.29 2.91
CA LEU A 453 -20.68 30.88 2.51
C LEU A 453 -21.25 30.66 1.10
N MET A 454 -22.46 31.14 0.83
CA MET A 454 -23.20 30.84 -0.40
C MET A 454 -22.68 31.61 -1.63
N ASP A 455 -22.27 32.86 -1.43
CA ASP A 455 -21.96 33.79 -2.53
C ASP A 455 -20.43 33.91 -2.76
N VAL A 456 -19.60 33.51 -1.79
CA VAL A 456 -18.13 33.64 -1.89
C VAL A 456 -17.44 32.29 -1.75
N GLU A 457 -17.58 31.61 -0.62
CA GLU A 457 -16.79 30.41 -0.35
C GLU A 457 -17.17 29.21 -1.24
N ILE A 458 -18.46 28.87 -1.34
CA ILE A 458 -18.92 27.74 -2.17
C ILE A 458 -18.59 27.97 -3.65
N PRO A 459 -18.86 29.14 -4.25
CA PRO A 459 -18.50 29.39 -5.65
C PRO A 459 -17.00 29.27 -5.91
N LEU A 460 -16.15 29.79 -5.02
CA LEU A 460 -14.69 29.69 -5.15
C LEU A 460 -14.16 28.26 -4.89
N ALA A 461 -14.80 27.52 -4.00
CA ALA A 461 -14.47 26.13 -3.70
C ALA A 461 -15.05 25.11 -4.70
N LEU A 462 -15.94 25.54 -5.60
CA LEU A 462 -16.74 24.66 -6.45
C LEU A 462 -15.89 23.68 -7.26
N GLN A 463 -14.74 24.12 -7.78
CA GLN A 463 -13.85 23.25 -8.53
C GLN A 463 -13.34 22.07 -7.68
N SER A 464 -12.96 22.33 -6.43
CA SER A 464 -12.52 21.30 -5.50
C SER A 464 -13.67 20.37 -5.12
N ILE A 465 -14.87 20.92 -4.86
CA ILE A 465 -16.08 20.15 -4.58
C ILE A 465 -16.40 19.20 -5.73
N MET A 466 -16.44 19.71 -6.97
CA MET A 466 -16.73 18.89 -8.15
C MET A 466 -15.65 17.85 -8.43
N THR A 467 -14.39 18.14 -8.11
CA THR A 467 -13.32 17.13 -8.16
C THR A 467 -13.61 16.01 -7.16
N GLY A 468 -14.07 16.36 -5.95
CA GLY A 468 -14.51 15.40 -4.93
C GLY A 468 -15.70 14.54 -5.38
N VAL A 469 -16.70 15.15 -6.01
CA VAL A 469 -17.84 14.44 -6.59
C VAL A 469 -17.39 13.47 -7.67
N ASN A 470 -16.50 13.89 -8.58
CA ASN A 470 -16.01 13.00 -9.63
C ASN A 470 -15.26 11.79 -9.06
N GLN A 471 -14.36 12.02 -8.09
CA GLN A 471 -13.64 10.93 -7.43
C GLN A 471 -14.59 9.99 -6.66
N THR A 472 -15.63 10.54 -6.05
CA THR A 472 -16.66 9.75 -5.35
C THR A 472 -17.39 8.82 -6.32
N ILE A 473 -17.80 9.32 -7.49
CA ILE A 473 -18.48 8.50 -8.51
C ILE A 473 -17.56 7.38 -9.00
N LEU A 474 -16.29 7.69 -9.27
CA LEU A 474 -15.29 6.70 -9.69
C LEU A 474 -15.08 5.62 -8.61
N MET A 475 -14.97 6.02 -7.33
CA MET A 475 -14.86 5.09 -6.21
C MET A 475 -16.13 4.23 -6.07
N CYS A 476 -17.31 4.83 -6.20
CA CYS A 476 -18.57 4.08 -6.12
C CYS A 476 -18.65 3.01 -7.21
N LEU A 477 -18.22 3.33 -8.42
CA LEU A 477 -18.19 2.37 -9.51
C LEU A 477 -17.15 1.25 -9.31
N SER A 478 -16.00 1.57 -8.73
CA SER A 478 -14.97 0.56 -8.43
C SER A 478 -15.48 -0.54 -7.48
N MET A 479 -16.51 -0.23 -6.68
CA MET A 479 -17.10 -1.14 -5.71
C MET A 479 -18.13 -2.11 -6.32
N VAL A 480 -18.54 -1.94 -7.58
CA VAL A 480 -19.62 -2.73 -8.22
C VAL A 480 -19.38 -4.24 -8.13
N VAL A 481 -18.15 -4.70 -8.37
CA VAL A 481 -17.84 -6.15 -8.30
C VAL A 481 -17.95 -6.68 -6.87
N ILE A 482 -17.59 -5.86 -5.89
CA ILE A 482 -17.61 -6.24 -4.47
C ILE A 482 -19.06 -6.31 -3.96
N VAL A 483 -19.94 -5.43 -4.44
CA VAL A 483 -21.39 -5.49 -4.15
C VAL A 483 -21.98 -6.83 -4.58
N SER A 484 -21.55 -7.38 -5.73
CA SER A 484 -22.06 -8.66 -6.20
C SER A 484 -21.62 -9.87 -5.37
N LEU A 485 -20.53 -9.76 -4.61
CA LEU A 485 -20.07 -10.84 -3.72
C LEU A 485 -21.00 -11.08 -2.53
N ILE A 486 -21.84 -10.09 -2.17
CA ILE A 486 -22.78 -10.17 -1.06
C ILE A 486 -24.23 -10.34 -1.52
N GLY A 487 -24.41 -10.80 -2.76
CA GLY A 487 -25.73 -11.01 -3.36
C GLY A 487 -26.35 -9.77 -4.01
N GLY A 488 -25.58 -8.69 -4.19
CA GLY A 488 -26.01 -7.55 -5.00
C GLY A 488 -26.04 -7.87 -6.50
N GLY A 489 -26.92 -7.20 -7.24
CA GLY A 489 -27.07 -7.34 -8.69
C GLY A 489 -26.07 -6.51 -9.49
N GLY A 490 -26.45 -6.18 -10.73
CA GLY A 490 -25.64 -5.39 -11.65
C GLY A 490 -24.49 -6.15 -12.32
N LEU A 491 -23.69 -5.43 -13.12
CA LEU A 491 -22.62 -5.95 -13.97
C LEU A 491 -21.52 -6.66 -13.17
N GLY A 492 -21.37 -6.32 -11.90
CA GLY A 492 -20.44 -7.01 -11.00
C GLY A 492 -20.71 -8.51 -10.93
N LYS A 493 -21.97 -8.93 -11.06
CA LYS A 493 -22.38 -10.33 -11.07
C LYS A 493 -21.83 -11.06 -12.30
N VAL A 494 -21.85 -10.44 -13.47
CA VAL A 494 -21.29 -11.01 -14.72
C VAL A 494 -19.79 -11.29 -14.55
N ILE A 495 -19.08 -10.39 -13.89
CA ILE A 495 -17.65 -10.56 -13.59
C ILE A 495 -17.44 -11.66 -12.57
N LEU A 496 -18.24 -11.66 -11.51
CA LEU A 496 -18.15 -12.66 -10.46
C LEU A 496 -18.38 -14.07 -11.00
N ASP A 497 -19.45 -14.26 -11.78
CA ASP A 497 -19.76 -15.53 -12.43
C ASP A 497 -18.63 -15.96 -13.38
N ALA A 498 -18.10 -15.02 -14.17
CA ALA A 498 -16.98 -15.30 -15.07
C ALA A 498 -15.70 -15.72 -14.33
N LEU A 499 -15.44 -15.16 -13.15
CA LEU A 499 -14.32 -15.55 -12.29
C LEU A 499 -14.54 -16.94 -11.68
N GLN A 500 -15.75 -17.21 -11.17
CA GLN A 500 -16.09 -18.49 -10.54
C GLN A 500 -16.02 -19.65 -11.54
N PHE A 501 -16.50 -19.46 -12.76
CA PHE A 501 -16.49 -20.49 -13.81
C PHE A 501 -15.26 -20.43 -14.73
N ALA A 502 -14.28 -19.57 -14.42
CA ALA A 502 -13.12 -19.31 -15.28
C ALA A 502 -13.49 -18.99 -16.75
N ALA A 503 -14.65 -18.39 -16.97
CA ALA A 503 -15.21 -18.05 -18.28
C ALA A 503 -14.59 -16.74 -18.81
N LYS A 504 -13.35 -16.84 -19.31
CA LYS A 504 -12.52 -15.69 -19.73
C LYS A 504 -13.23 -14.75 -20.71
N GLY A 505 -13.96 -15.30 -21.70
CA GLY A 505 -14.66 -14.51 -22.71
C GLY A 505 -15.78 -13.65 -22.12
N GLN A 506 -16.65 -14.25 -21.31
CA GLN A 506 -17.72 -13.53 -20.61
C GLN A 506 -17.15 -12.47 -19.65
N GLY A 507 -16.06 -12.80 -18.96
CA GLY A 507 -15.39 -11.85 -18.06
C GLY A 507 -14.84 -10.62 -18.79
N ILE A 508 -14.22 -10.80 -19.96
CA ILE A 508 -13.70 -9.69 -20.77
C ILE A 508 -14.84 -8.83 -21.32
N LEU A 509 -15.89 -9.43 -21.89
CA LEU A 509 -17.03 -8.70 -22.44
C LEU A 509 -17.80 -7.93 -21.35
N GLY A 510 -18.06 -8.57 -20.21
CA GLY A 510 -18.65 -7.90 -19.04
C GLY A 510 -17.75 -6.79 -18.49
N GLY A 511 -16.43 -6.97 -18.52
CA GLY A 511 -15.46 -5.97 -18.06
C GLY A 511 -15.46 -4.73 -18.94
N ILE A 512 -15.56 -4.92 -20.26
CA ILE A 512 -15.71 -3.82 -21.23
C ILE A 512 -17.05 -3.09 -21.01
N ALA A 513 -18.13 -3.82 -20.68
CA ALA A 513 -19.41 -3.20 -20.34
C ALA A 513 -19.30 -2.28 -19.10
N ILE A 514 -18.66 -2.74 -18.02
CA ILE A 514 -18.38 -1.92 -16.83
C ILE A 514 -17.54 -0.69 -17.20
N LEU A 515 -16.51 -0.89 -18.03
CA LEU A 515 -15.64 0.19 -18.50
C LEU A 515 -16.43 1.26 -19.29
N PHE A 516 -17.37 0.87 -20.15
CA PHE A 516 -18.22 1.84 -20.85
C PHE A 516 -19.11 2.61 -19.88
N CYS A 517 -19.76 1.94 -18.92
CA CYS A 517 -20.51 2.62 -17.85
C CYS A 517 -19.63 3.63 -17.10
N ALA A 518 -18.39 3.25 -16.77
CA ALA A 518 -17.40 4.11 -16.12
C ALA A 518 -17.10 5.36 -16.91
N MET A 519 -16.66 5.16 -18.16
CA MET A 519 -16.19 6.24 -19.01
C MET A 519 -17.34 7.18 -19.41
N ILE A 520 -18.56 6.66 -19.57
CA ILE A 520 -19.74 7.48 -19.84
C ILE A 520 -20.02 8.40 -18.66
N LEU A 521 -20.09 7.87 -17.44
CA LEU A 521 -20.34 8.67 -16.24
C LEU A 521 -19.25 9.71 -16.03
N ASP A 522 -17.98 9.30 -16.06
CA ASP A 522 -16.82 10.18 -15.86
C ASP A 522 -16.80 11.33 -16.89
N ARG A 523 -16.98 11.04 -18.18
CA ARG A 523 -16.94 12.08 -19.23
C ARG A 523 -18.11 13.06 -19.12
N ILE A 524 -19.30 12.60 -18.76
CA ILE A 524 -20.46 13.48 -18.58
C ILE A 524 -20.22 14.42 -17.40
N VAL A 525 -19.71 13.91 -16.27
CA VAL A 525 -19.42 14.71 -15.07
C VAL A 525 -18.31 15.71 -15.32
N GLN A 526 -17.18 15.29 -15.90
CA GLN A 526 -16.08 16.19 -16.23
C GLN A 526 -16.48 17.27 -17.24
N GLY A 527 -17.28 16.91 -18.25
CA GLY A 527 -17.79 17.86 -19.24
C GLY A 527 -18.61 18.99 -18.61
N ALA A 528 -19.47 18.66 -17.66
CA ALA A 528 -20.26 19.65 -16.93
C ALA A 528 -19.38 20.67 -16.17
N VAL A 529 -18.26 20.22 -15.58
CA VAL A 529 -17.31 21.08 -14.87
C VAL A 529 -16.57 22.01 -15.83
N LEU A 530 -16.02 21.47 -16.92
CA LEU A 530 -15.22 22.24 -17.89
C LEU A 530 -16.05 23.28 -18.63
N ARG A 531 -17.32 23.00 -18.92
CA ARG A 531 -18.20 23.94 -19.61
C ARG A 531 -18.55 25.13 -18.73
N LYS A 532 -18.76 24.93 -17.42
CA LYS A 532 -19.00 26.02 -16.46
C LYS A 532 -17.82 26.99 -16.37
N LYS A 533 -16.58 26.48 -16.49
CA LYS A 533 -15.35 27.30 -16.57
C LYS A 533 -15.26 28.18 -17.83
N ARG A 534 -15.95 27.84 -18.92
CA ARG A 534 -15.95 28.66 -20.14
C ARG A 534 -17.07 29.71 -20.16
N ALA A 535 -18.06 29.55 -19.29
CA ALA A 535 -19.22 30.45 -19.18
C ALA A 535 -19.02 31.54 -18.12
N ASN A 536 -18.15 31.29 -17.15
CA ASN A 536 -17.60 32.27 -16.20
C ASN A 536 -16.24 32.74 -16.70
#